data_AF-W0RKC2-F1
#
_entry.id   AF-W0RKC2-F1
#
_cell.length_a   1.000
_cell.length_b   1.000
_cell.length_c   1.000
_cell.angle_alpha   90.00
_cell.angle_beta   90.00
_cell.angle_gamma   90.00
#
_symmetry.space_group_name_H-M   'P 1'
#
loop_
_entity.id
_entity.type
_entity.pdbx_description
1 polymer ?
#
loop_
_entity_poly.entity_id
_entity_poly.type
_entity_poly.pdbx_seq_one_letter_code
_entity_poly.pdbx_strand_id
1 'polypeptide(L)'
;MVKLRAVAALGVGAGASIISANGAARQREPARLVAPTTVSGHVTLLGPDARPSREVGDAIVYLELVAPPPRPVAVAPAPTPAPTPPPLAAAAPRDTVSALWEMMRELRQTVAELRDAVRQLRVQLAGGPAATLPAGVLVDSAPAVSVPATTPRPAPIESVAPAALPAPRAIRSTVMAMRQKTFEPHVRVVEVGGLVEFPNRDPFSHNVFSTTSGGAFDLGLYSRGESRGVTFRRAGTYAIYCNIHSKMSAFVVAVPSALHAQVRPDGAFSIDGVPAGRYRVHAWHERAPEQVTTITVGERPLPDVQVTLDARSFRPTAHLNKFGQPYSMVTRDAY
;
A
#
# COMPACT_ATOMS: atom_id res chain seq x y z
N MET A 1 -22.18 -13.80 73.68
CA MET A 1 -23.65 -13.86 73.75
C MET A 1 -24.23 -13.50 72.38
N VAL A 2 -24.96 -14.45 71.77
CA VAL A 2 -26.15 -14.23 70.90
C VAL A 2 -25.92 -13.55 69.53
N LYS A 3 -26.36 -14.04 68.35
CA LYS A 3 -27.05 -15.27 67.91
C LYS A 3 -26.93 -15.32 66.37
N LEU A 4 -26.75 -16.54 65.85
CA LEU A 4 -27.15 -16.98 64.51
C LEU A 4 -28.66 -16.77 64.30
N ARG A 5 -29.09 -16.34 63.10
CA ARG A 5 -30.41 -16.73 62.56
C ARG A 5 -30.35 -16.89 61.04
N ALA A 6 -30.48 -18.14 60.62
CA ALA A 6 -31.03 -18.53 59.33
C ALA A 6 -32.56 -18.40 59.37
N VAL A 7 -33.18 -18.02 58.25
CA VAL A 7 -34.56 -18.40 57.90
C VAL A 7 -34.60 -18.67 56.40
N ALA A 8 -34.92 -19.91 56.05
CA ALA A 8 -35.41 -20.30 54.74
C ALA A 8 -36.93 -20.07 54.70
N ALA A 9 -37.46 -19.65 53.56
CA ALA A 9 -38.87 -19.82 53.23
C ALA A 9 -39.01 -20.19 51.75
N LEU A 10 -39.55 -21.39 51.54
CA LEU A 10 -40.05 -21.93 50.29
C LEU A 10 -41.31 -21.17 49.85
N GLY A 11 -41.48 -21.00 48.54
CA GLY A 11 -42.71 -20.52 47.93
C GLY A 11 -42.77 -20.94 46.46
N VAL A 12 -43.52 -22.01 46.20
CA VAL A 12 -43.86 -22.57 44.88
C VAL A 12 -44.94 -21.70 44.23
N GLY A 13 -44.86 -21.45 42.91
CA GLY A 13 -45.90 -20.75 42.17
C GLY A 13 -45.71 -20.81 40.64
N ALA A 14 -46.40 -21.78 40.04
CA ALA A 14 -46.71 -22.04 38.64
C ALA A 14 -46.49 -20.95 37.56
N GLY A 15 -45.86 -21.36 36.45
CA GLY A 15 -46.51 -21.43 35.14
C GLY A 15 -46.71 -20.15 34.33
N ALA A 16 -45.85 -19.92 33.35
CA ALA A 16 -46.26 -19.45 32.02
C ALA A 16 -45.17 -19.78 30.99
N SER A 17 -45.48 -20.74 30.12
CA SER A 17 -44.73 -21.02 28.90
C SER A 17 -44.75 -19.80 27.99
N ILE A 18 -43.57 -19.32 27.58
CA ILE A 18 -43.44 -18.51 26.38
C ILE A 18 -42.42 -19.18 25.48
N ILE A 19 -42.92 -19.71 24.39
CA ILE A 19 -42.17 -20.22 23.25
C ILE A 19 -41.33 -19.05 22.72
N SER A 20 -40.00 -19.13 22.81
CA SER A 20 -39.12 -18.26 22.01
C SER A 20 -38.19 -19.12 21.18
N ALA A 21 -38.44 -19.03 19.88
CA ALA A 21 -37.82 -19.79 18.83
C ALA A 21 -36.32 -19.50 18.70
N ASN A 22 -35.61 -20.54 18.27
CA ASN A 22 -34.31 -20.54 17.64
C ASN A 22 -33.80 -19.19 17.12
N GLY A 23 -32.78 -18.69 17.80
CA GLY A 23 -31.88 -17.66 17.31
C GLY A 23 -30.47 -17.98 17.77
N ALA A 24 -29.92 -19.12 17.36
CA ALA A 24 -28.50 -19.39 17.50
C ALA A 24 -27.75 -18.38 16.63
N ALA A 25 -27.48 -17.20 17.21
CA ALA A 25 -26.55 -16.24 16.69
C ALA A 25 -25.21 -16.98 16.54
N ARG A 26 -24.90 -17.42 15.31
CA ARG A 26 -23.55 -17.80 14.94
C ARG A 26 -22.71 -16.56 15.20
N GLN A 27 -22.07 -16.51 16.37
CA GLN A 27 -20.98 -15.59 16.60
C GLN A 27 -20.01 -15.87 15.46
N ARG A 28 -19.92 -14.94 14.51
CA ARG A 28 -18.83 -14.94 13.54
C ARG A 28 -17.58 -14.88 14.40
N GLU A 29 -16.89 -16.01 14.49
CA GLU A 29 -15.57 -16.06 15.09
C GLU A 29 -14.78 -14.91 14.45
N PRO A 30 -14.29 -13.94 15.24
CA PRO A 30 -13.59 -12.81 14.68
C PRO A 30 -12.44 -13.40 13.87
N ALA A 31 -12.36 -13.04 12.58
CA ALA A 31 -11.29 -13.47 11.70
C ALA A 31 -9.99 -13.32 12.49
N ARG A 32 -9.39 -14.47 12.86
CA ARG A 32 -8.25 -14.51 13.77
C ARG A 32 -7.20 -13.60 13.13
N LEU A 33 -7.01 -12.41 13.71
CA LEU A 33 -6.01 -11.46 13.26
C LEU A 33 -4.70 -12.23 13.35
N VAL A 34 -4.19 -12.65 12.18
CA VAL A 34 -2.88 -13.29 12.10
C VAL A 34 -1.92 -12.27 12.69
N ALA A 35 -1.28 -12.64 13.80
CA ALA A 35 -0.39 -11.74 14.50
C ALA A 35 0.61 -11.13 13.50
N PRO A 36 0.94 -9.83 13.60
CA PRO A 36 1.94 -9.21 12.73
C PRO A 36 3.18 -10.08 12.72
N THR A 37 3.55 -10.56 11.53
CA THR A 37 4.66 -11.51 11.40
C THR A 37 5.91 -10.76 10.95
N THR A 38 7.04 -11.08 11.55
CA THR A 38 8.34 -10.51 11.17
C THR A 38 8.97 -11.35 10.09
N VAL A 39 9.26 -10.74 8.94
CA VAL A 39 10.12 -11.35 7.90
C VAL A 39 11.54 -10.88 8.15
N SER A 40 12.46 -11.82 8.34
CA SER A 40 13.87 -11.54 8.60
C SER A 40 14.76 -12.38 7.71
N GLY A 41 16.02 -11.99 7.60
CA GLY A 41 16.94 -12.61 6.69
C GLY A 41 18.31 -11.98 6.70
N HIS A 42 19.13 -12.43 5.76
CA HIS A 42 20.47 -11.96 5.54
C HIS A 42 20.75 -11.75 4.05
N VAL A 43 21.39 -10.62 3.75
CA VAL A 43 21.88 -10.25 2.42
C VAL A 43 23.39 -10.34 2.44
N THR A 44 23.94 -11.02 1.42
CA THR A 44 25.39 -11.03 1.18
C THR A 44 25.67 -10.25 -0.11
N LEU A 45 26.47 -9.19 -0.03
CA LEU A 45 26.99 -8.50 -1.21
C LEU A 45 28.36 -9.07 -1.56
N LEU A 46 28.52 -9.69 -2.73
CA LEU A 46 29.82 -10.20 -3.18
C LEU A 46 30.62 -9.12 -3.90
N GLY A 47 31.79 -8.80 -3.36
CA GLY A 47 32.77 -7.91 -3.98
C GLY A 47 33.55 -8.57 -5.12
N PRO A 48 34.42 -7.82 -5.82
CA PRO A 48 35.17 -8.29 -7.00
C PRO A 48 36.00 -9.55 -6.80
N ASP A 49 36.44 -9.81 -5.56
CA ASP A 49 37.24 -10.96 -5.14
C ASP A 49 36.39 -12.13 -4.62
N ALA A 50 35.07 -12.09 -4.85
CA ALA A 50 34.08 -13.03 -4.33
C ALA A 50 33.99 -13.09 -2.79
N ARG A 51 34.51 -12.08 -2.08
CA ARG A 51 34.34 -11.95 -0.63
C ARG A 51 33.15 -11.05 -0.28
N PRO A 52 32.53 -11.24 0.89
CA PRO A 52 31.51 -10.32 1.39
C PRO A 52 32.04 -8.88 1.46
N SER A 53 31.33 -7.96 0.81
CA SER A 53 31.61 -6.53 0.82
C SER A 53 31.10 -5.90 2.11
N ARG A 54 31.85 -4.91 2.62
CA ARG A 54 31.45 -4.08 3.77
C ARG A 54 30.35 -3.07 3.43
N GLU A 55 30.08 -2.86 2.14
CA GLU A 55 29.03 -1.95 1.65
C GLU A 55 27.63 -2.58 1.68
N VAL A 56 27.47 -3.81 2.20
CA VAL A 56 26.16 -4.46 2.29
C VAL A 56 25.11 -3.64 3.04
N GLY A 57 25.53 -2.74 3.92
CA GLY A 57 24.66 -1.81 4.63
C GLY A 57 23.92 -0.80 3.73
N ASP A 58 24.36 -0.60 2.49
CA ASP A 58 23.68 0.25 1.50
C ASP A 58 22.56 -0.50 0.76
N ALA A 59 22.41 -1.81 0.97
CA ALA A 59 21.37 -2.60 0.33
C ALA A 59 19.98 -2.30 0.92
N ILE A 60 18.97 -2.36 0.07
CA ILE A 60 17.56 -2.21 0.44
C ILE A 60 16.85 -3.54 0.20
N VAL A 61 16.02 -3.94 1.17
CA VAL A 61 15.06 -5.04 0.99
C VAL A 61 13.65 -4.49 1.09
N TYR A 62 12.77 -4.87 0.17
CA TYR A 62 11.34 -4.52 0.25
C TYR A 62 10.43 -5.64 -0.24
N LEU A 63 9.20 -5.66 0.29
CA LEU A 63 8.19 -6.66 -0.02
C LEU A 63 7.12 -6.07 -0.93
N GLU A 64 6.83 -6.78 -2.00
CA GLU A 64 5.72 -6.52 -2.90
C GLU A 64 4.68 -7.64 -2.76
N LEU A 65 3.44 -7.30 -2.42
CA LEU A 65 2.36 -8.26 -2.31
C LEU A 65 1.95 -8.76 -3.70
N VAL A 66 2.08 -10.06 -3.94
CA VAL A 66 1.69 -10.73 -5.20
C VAL A 66 0.24 -11.18 -5.13
N ALA A 67 -0.17 -11.75 -4.00
CA ALA A 67 -1.54 -12.22 -3.78
C ALA A 67 -1.90 -12.11 -2.29
N PRO A 68 -3.09 -11.59 -1.95
CA PRO A 68 -3.63 -11.67 -0.59
C PRO A 68 -3.76 -13.15 -0.17
N PRO A 69 -3.78 -13.44 1.14
CA PRO A 69 -3.80 -14.82 1.62
C PRO A 69 -5.05 -15.51 1.05
N PRO A 70 -4.95 -16.80 0.67
CA PRO A 70 -6.13 -17.55 0.26
C PRO A 70 -7.15 -17.42 1.39
N ARG A 71 -8.40 -17.04 1.04
CA ARG A 71 -9.48 -17.04 2.04
C ARG A 71 -9.50 -18.44 2.65
N PRO A 72 -9.53 -18.59 3.99
CA PRO A 72 -9.73 -19.90 4.56
C PRO A 72 -11.02 -20.43 3.96
N VAL A 73 -10.91 -21.43 3.11
CA VAL A 73 -12.06 -22.21 2.68
C VAL A 73 -12.55 -22.79 3.99
N ALA A 74 -13.74 -22.35 4.42
CA ALA A 74 -14.39 -23.00 5.53
C ALA A 74 -14.42 -24.48 5.14
N VAL A 75 -13.61 -25.30 5.82
CA VAL A 75 -13.74 -26.74 5.73
C VAL A 75 -15.15 -26.96 6.24
N ALA A 76 -16.09 -27.20 5.32
CA ALA A 76 -17.43 -27.59 5.69
C ALA A 76 -17.23 -28.73 6.70
N PRO A 77 -17.89 -28.69 7.87
CA PRO A 77 -17.80 -29.80 8.81
C PRO A 77 -18.03 -31.07 7.99
N ALA A 78 -17.14 -32.06 8.15
CA ALA A 78 -17.25 -33.32 7.44
C ALA A 78 -18.73 -33.73 7.49
N PRO A 79 -19.37 -33.98 6.33
CA PRO A 79 -20.79 -34.30 6.34
C PRO A 79 -20.96 -35.44 7.33
N THR A 80 -21.85 -35.24 8.31
CA THR A 80 -22.28 -36.31 9.20
C THR A 80 -22.54 -37.53 8.31
N PRO A 81 -21.98 -38.72 8.60
CA PRO A 81 -22.19 -39.88 7.74
C PRO A 81 -23.69 -40.02 7.52
N ALA A 82 -24.12 -39.90 6.26
CA ALA A 82 -25.53 -39.98 5.92
C ALA A 82 -26.05 -41.34 6.38
N PRO A 83 -27.27 -41.43 6.94
CA PRO A 83 -27.89 -42.73 7.13
C PRO A 83 -27.88 -43.47 5.79
N THR A 84 -27.53 -44.75 5.83
CA THR A 84 -27.48 -45.62 4.65
C THR A 84 -28.77 -45.46 3.85
N PRO A 85 -28.71 -45.06 2.56
CA PRO A 85 -29.93 -44.90 1.79
C PRO A 85 -30.61 -46.26 1.64
N PRO A 86 -31.96 -46.32 1.69
CA PRO A 86 -32.66 -47.54 1.28
C PRO A 86 -32.29 -47.87 -0.18
N PRO A 87 -32.32 -49.16 -0.57
CA PRO A 87 -31.92 -49.56 -1.92
C PRO A 87 -32.72 -48.79 -2.96
N LEU A 88 -32.01 -48.19 -3.94
CA LEU A 88 -32.63 -47.47 -5.04
C LEU A 88 -33.55 -48.43 -5.81
N ALA A 89 -34.84 -48.11 -5.86
CA ALA A 89 -35.68 -48.57 -6.96
C ALA A 89 -35.14 -47.99 -8.26
N ALA A 90 -34.99 -48.83 -9.28
CA ALA A 90 -34.43 -48.48 -10.58
C ALA A 90 -35.14 -47.26 -11.19
N ALA A 91 -34.40 -46.17 -11.35
CA ALA A 91 -34.87 -45.02 -12.11
C ALA A 91 -34.85 -45.40 -13.61
N ALA A 92 -36.00 -45.21 -14.27
CA ALA A 92 -36.13 -45.36 -15.71
C ALA A 92 -35.15 -44.43 -16.47
N PRO A 93 -34.63 -44.84 -17.63
CA PRO A 93 -33.70 -44.03 -18.40
C PRO A 93 -34.36 -42.72 -18.84
N ARG A 94 -33.69 -41.59 -18.60
CA ARG A 94 -34.07 -40.30 -19.19
C ARG A 94 -33.52 -40.25 -20.60
N ASP A 95 -34.38 -40.01 -21.58
CA ASP A 95 -34.02 -39.85 -22.99
C ASP A 95 -33.00 -38.72 -23.16
N THR A 96 -31.77 -39.08 -23.51
CA THR A 96 -30.61 -38.19 -23.69
C THR A 96 -30.83 -37.13 -24.77
N VAL A 97 -31.75 -37.40 -25.71
CA VAL A 97 -32.14 -36.46 -26.77
C VAL A 97 -32.95 -35.29 -26.23
N SER A 98 -33.86 -35.53 -25.27
CA SER A 98 -34.69 -34.47 -24.65
C SER A 98 -33.84 -33.54 -23.78
N ALA A 99 -32.86 -34.08 -23.06
CA ALA A 99 -31.90 -33.29 -22.28
C ALA A 99 -31.02 -32.40 -23.16
N LEU A 100 -30.56 -32.91 -24.31
CA LEU A 100 -29.79 -32.13 -25.27
C LEU A 100 -30.63 -31.02 -25.91
N TRP A 101 -31.91 -31.27 -26.18
CA TRP A 101 -32.83 -30.28 -26.75
C TRP A 101 -33.10 -29.12 -25.78
N GLU A 102 -33.27 -29.42 -24.49
CA GLU A 102 -33.50 -28.40 -23.46
C GLU A 102 -32.26 -27.52 -23.24
N MET A 103 -31.08 -28.14 -23.20
CA MET A 103 -29.80 -27.41 -23.11
C MET A 103 -29.59 -26.50 -24.33
N MET A 104 -29.94 -26.97 -25.54
CA MET A 104 -29.87 -26.13 -26.74
C MET A 104 -30.88 -24.99 -26.75
N ARG A 105 -32.04 -25.15 -26.10
CA ARG A 105 -33.04 -24.08 -25.96
C ARG A 105 -32.54 -22.99 -25.02
N GLU A 106 -31.99 -23.36 -23.87
CA GLU A 106 -31.40 -22.42 -22.91
C GLU A 106 -30.26 -21.62 -23.54
N LEU A 107 -29.35 -22.29 -24.27
CA LEU A 107 -28.25 -21.61 -24.96
C LEU A 107 -28.73 -20.57 -25.99
N ARG A 108 -29.79 -20.87 -26.75
CA ARG A 108 -30.36 -19.91 -27.71
C ARG A 108 -30.96 -18.69 -27.01
N GLN A 109 -31.57 -18.89 -25.85
CA GLN A 109 -32.18 -17.81 -25.06
C GLN A 109 -31.11 -16.86 -24.50
N THR A 110 -30.03 -17.41 -23.94
CA THR A 110 -28.88 -16.60 -23.48
C THR A 110 -28.22 -15.80 -24.61
N VAL A 111 -28.10 -16.37 -25.80
CA VAL A 111 -27.54 -15.66 -26.97
C VAL A 111 -28.46 -14.53 -27.45
N ALA A 112 -29.78 -14.68 -27.34
CA ALA A 112 -30.73 -13.62 -27.67
C ALA A 112 -30.63 -12.44 -26.69
N GLU A 113 -30.57 -12.73 -25.39
CA GLU A 113 -30.42 -11.72 -24.32
C GLU A 113 -29.12 -10.91 -24.46
N LEU A 114 -28.00 -11.58 -24.75
CA LEU A 114 -26.72 -10.90 -25.00
C LEU A 114 -26.77 -9.98 -26.22
N ARG A 115 -27.48 -10.38 -27.28
CA ARG A 115 -27.63 -9.57 -28.50
C ARG A 115 -28.43 -8.30 -28.22
N ASP A 116 -29.47 -8.38 -27.41
CA ASP A 116 -30.28 -7.23 -27.02
C ASP A 116 -29.52 -6.29 -26.08
N ALA A 117 -28.75 -6.82 -25.13
CA ALA A 117 -27.88 -6.01 -24.28
C ALA A 117 -26.85 -5.21 -25.10
N VAL A 118 -26.24 -5.83 -26.10
CA VAL A 118 -25.30 -5.15 -27.01
C VAL A 118 -26.00 -4.08 -27.87
N ARG A 119 -27.25 -4.29 -28.26
CA ARG A 119 -28.05 -3.30 -28.99
C ARG A 119 -28.36 -2.08 -28.12
N GLN A 120 -28.74 -2.29 -26.87
CA GLN A 120 -29.03 -1.20 -25.93
C GLN A 120 -27.77 -0.36 -25.62
N LEU A 121 -26.62 -1.00 -25.45
CA LEU A 121 -25.35 -0.31 -25.22
C LEU A 121 -24.95 0.58 -26.42
N ARG A 122 -25.21 0.13 -27.65
CA ARG A 122 -24.97 0.93 -28.87
C ARG A 122 -25.87 2.17 -28.95
N VAL A 123 -27.12 2.09 -28.51
CA VAL A 123 -28.04 3.25 -28.48
C VAL A 123 -27.56 4.29 -27.45
N GLN A 124 -27.03 3.85 -26.31
CA GLN A 124 -26.50 4.76 -25.28
C GLN A 124 -25.20 5.47 -25.72
N LEU A 125 -24.36 4.80 -26.50
CA LEU A 125 -23.07 5.35 -26.96
C LEU A 125 -23.20 6.24 -28.22
N ALA A 126 -24.34 6.24 -28.91
CA ALA A 126 -24.54 6.96 -30.18
C ALA A 126 -25.07 8.40 -30.05
N GLY A 127 -25.26 8.94 -28.83
CA GLY A 127 -25.46 10.37 -28.60
C GLY A 127 -26.88 10.92 -28.88
N GLY A 128 -27.52 11.47 -27.84
CA GLY A 128 -28.60 12.45 -27.97
C GLY A 128 -28.05 13.87 -27.72
N PRO A 129 -28.61 14.93 -28.34
CA PRO A 129 -28.03 16.27 -28.33
C PRO A 129 -28.24 17.02 -27.00
N ALA A 130 -27.34 17.98 -26.78
CA ALA A 130 -27.31 18.92 -25.67
C ALA A 130 -28.59 19.77 -25.56
N ALA A 131 -29.15 19.83 -24.35
CA ALA A 131 -30.24 20.74 -24.02
C ALA A 131 -29.69 22.07 -23.47
N THR A 132 -29.92 23.13 -24.24
CA THR A 132 -29.73 24.55 -23.91
C THR A 132 -30.66 24.98 -22.76
N LEU A 133 -30.14 25.72 -21.77
CA LEU A 133 -30.93 26.47 -20.79
C LEU A 133 -30.98 27.95 -21.18
N PRO A 134 -32.12 28.65 -21.13
CA PRO A 134 -32.16 30.09 -21.33
C PRO A 134 -31.88 30.86 -20.05
N ALA A 135 -31.27 32.04 -20.23
CA ALA A 135 -30.98 33.04 -19.22
C ALA A 135 -32.17 33.99 -18.98
N GLY A 136 -32.24 34.55 -17.76
CA GLY A 136 -32.96 35.79 -17.47
C GLY A 136 -33.95 35.69 -16.32
N VAL A 137 -33.68 36.41 -15.22
CA VAL A 137 -34.52 37.52 -14.70
C VAL A 137 -33.81 38.10 -13.47
N LEU A 138 -33.48 39.39 -13.58
CA LEU A 138 -33.12 40.31 -12.50
C LEU A 138 -34.41 40.88 -11.90
N VAL A 139 -34.48 41.00 -10.58
CA VAL A 139 -35.29 42.05 -9.92
C VAL A 139 -34.51 42.57 -8.71
N ASP A 140 -34.38 43.89 -8.66
CA ASP A 140 -33.69 44.70 -7.66
C ASP A 140 -34.72 45.48 -6.81
N SER A 141 -34.34 45.78 -5.55
CA SER A 141 -34.78 46.86 -4.65
C SER A 141 -36.22 46.80 -4.08
N ALA A 142 -36.56 47.16 -2.83
CA ALA A 142 -36.07 48.20 -1.90
C ALA A 142 -36.55 47.93 -0.42
N PRO A 143 -36.62 48.90 0.53
CA PRO A 143 -35.71 49.06 1.66
C PRO A 143 -36.33 48.90 3.07
N ALA A 144 -35.51 49.19 4.09
CA ALA A 144 -35.67 48.95 5.52
C ALA A 144 -36.82 49.67 6.25
N VAL A 145 -37.33 49.02 7.31
CA VAL A 145 -38.01 49.64 8.46
C VAL A 145 -37.37 49.11 9.74
N SER A 146 -36.99 50.01 10.65
CA SER A 146 -36.41 49.72 11.98
C SER A 146 -37.46 49.86 13.09
N VAL A 147 -37.05 49.44 14.30
CA VAL A 147 -37.60 49.54 15.69
C VAL A 147 -38.66 48.53 16.18
N PRO A 148 -38.70 48.21 17.50
CA PRO A 148 -37.63 48.06 18.49
C PRO A 148 -37.74 46.75 19.31
N ALA A 149 -36.78 46.57 20.23
CA ALA A 149 -36.51 45.38 21.02
C ALA A 149 -37.66 44.88 21.93
N THR A 150 -37.86 43.57 21.97
CA THR A 150 -38.19 42.81 23.19
C THR A 150 -37.64 41.39 23.05
N THR A 151 -36.63 41.08 23.85
CA THR A 151 -35.97 39.78 23.95
C THR A 151 -36.88 38.71 24.55
N PRO A 152 -36.81 37.47 24.02
CA PRO A 152 -36.55 36.33 24.88
C PRO A 152 -35.23 35.66 24.46
N ARG A 153 -34.36 35.42 25.45
CA ARG A 153 -33.07 34.74 25.33
C ARG A 153 -33.23 33.40 24.58
N PRO A 154 -32.65 33.22 23.37
CA PRO A 154 -32.59 31.91 22.75
C PRO A 154 -31.59 31.03 23.50
N ALA A 155 -31.94 29.76 23.69
CA ALA A 155 -31.03 28.74 24.20
C ALA A 155 -29.79 28.63 23.28
N PRO A 156 -28.61 28.19 23.79
CA PRO A 156 -27.42 28.07 22.97
C PRO A 156 -27.70 27.07 21.83
N ILE A 157 -27.70 27.58 20.60
CA ILE A 157 -27.64 26.73 19.41
C ILE A 157 -26.19 26.26 19.36
N GLU A 158 -25.98 24.99 19.66
CA GLU A 158 -24.69 24.34 19.56
C GLU A 158 -24.23 24.46 18.10
N SER A 159 -23.21 25.30 17.88
CA SER A 159 -22.60 25.50 16.57
C SER A 159 -21.98 24.17 16.16
N VAL A 160 -22.64 23.45 15.25
CA VAL A 160 -22.03 22.31 14.57
C VAL A 160 -20.95 22.90 13.67
N ALA A 161 -19.71 22.87 14.17
CA ALA A 161 -18.54 23.18 13.37
C ALA A 161 -18.57 22.31 12.09
N PRO A 162 -18.25 22.87 10.91
CA PRO A 162 -18.13 22.05 9.71
C PRO A 162 -17.07 20.98 9.97
N ALA A 163 -17.42 19.72 9.68
CA ALA A 163 -16.52 18.58 9.81
C ALA A 163 -15.20 18.94 9.12
N ALA A 164 -14.14 19.11 9.93
CA ALA A 164 -12.83 19.44 9.44
C ALA A 164 -12.43 18.38 8.41
N LEU A 165 -11.95 18.83 7.24
CA LEU A 165 -11.31 17.95 6.27
C LEU A 165 -10.27 17.11 7.02
N PRO A 166 -10.18 15.79 6.77
CA PRO A 166 -9.14 14.98 7.40
C PRO A 166 -7.80 15.64 7.12
N ALA A 167 -7.00 15.85 8.18
CA ALA A 167 -5.70 16.48 8.07
C ALA A 167 -4.90 15.78 6.95
N PRO A 168 -4.19 16.52 6.09
CA PRO A 168 -3.32 15.92 5.09
C PRO A 168 -2.43 14.89 5.78
N ARG A 169 -2.42 13.65 5.28
CA ARG A 169 -1.53 12.62 5.81
C ARG A 169 -0.11 13.19 5.80
N ALA A 170 0.49 13.34 6.98
CA ALA A 170 1.80 13.98 7.11
C ALA A 170 2.80 13.30 6.16
N ILE A 171 3.39 14.09 5.27
CA ILE A 171 4.44 13.60 4.38
C ILE A 171 5.60 13.18 5.26
N ARG A 172 6.00 11.91 5.18
CA ARG A 172 7.20 11.45 5.88
C ARG A 172 8.41 12.13 5.24
N SER A 173 9.09 12.96 6.01
CA SER A 173 10.33 13.63 5.61
C SER A 173 11.53 12.85 6.12
N THR A 174 12.57 12.74 5.30
CA THR A 174 13.89 12.21 5.66
C THR A 174 14.98 13.10 5.09
N VAL A 175 16.21 12.90 5.54
CA VAL A 175 17.35 13.75 5.18
C VAL A 175 18.43 12.93 4.46
N MET A 176 18.99 13.55 3.41
CA MET A 176 20.22 13.17 2.73
C MET A 176 21.10 14.42 2.60
N ALA A 177 22.01 14.64 3.55
CA ALA A 177 22.81 15.86 3.62
C ALA A 177 23.97 15.83 2.62
N MET A 178 24.41 16.99 2.14
CA MET A 178 25.66 17.13 1.41
C MET A 178 26.75 17.55 2.39
N ARG A 179 27.79 16.72 2.52
CA ARG A 179 28.89 16.91 3.45
C ARG A 179 30.15 16.23 2.91
N GLN A 180 31.30 16.89 3.05
CA GLN A 180 32.60 16.43 2.56
C GLN A 180 32.57 16.03 1.07
N LYS A 181 31.81 16.75 0.24
CA LYS A 181 31.57 16.40 -1.18
C LYS A 181 31.00 15.00 -1.36
N THR A 182 30.11 14.60 -0.47
CA THR A 182 29.34 13.37 -0.57
C THR A 182 27.89 13.64 -0.19
N PHE A 183 27.01 12.72 -0.57
CA PHE A 183 25.65 12.66 -0.05
C PHE A 183 25.61 11.65 1.10
N GLU A 184 25.13 12.07 2.27
CA GLU A 184 25.07 11.27 3.48
C GLU A 184 23.61 11.10 3.97
N PRO A 185 23.07 9.87 4.03
CA PRO A 185 23.70 8.63 3.59
C PRO A 185 23.78 8.52 2.07
N HIS A 186 24.62 7.59 1.59
CA HIS A 186 24.77 7.28 0.16
C HIS A 186 23.49 6.69 -0.43
N VAL A 187 22.83 5.79 0.31
CA VAL A 187 21.53 5.23 -0.06
C VAL A 187 20.46 5.64 0.94
N ARG A 188 19.29 6.05 0.43
CA ARG A 188 18.10 6.31 1.24
C ARG A 188 16.87 5.63 0.65
N VAL A 189 16.22 4.78 1.44
CA VAL A 189 14.88 4.27 1.12
C VAL A 189 13.79 5.25 1.59
N VAL A 190 12.75 5.43 0.77
CA VAL A 190 11.54 6.19 1.11
C VAL A 190 10.30 5.48 0.58
N GLU A 191 9.16 5.70 1.22
CA GLU A 191 7.87 5.29 0.66
C GLU A 191 7.48 6.22 -0.50
N VAL A 192 6.73 5.72 -1.48
CA VAL A 192 6.12 6.57 -2.51
C VAL A 192 5.29 7.68 -1.84
N GLY A 193 5.56 8.92 -2.27
CA GLY A 193 5.01 10.15 -1.68
C GLY A 193 5.86 10.74 -0.55
N GLY A 194 6.96 10.08 -0.14
CA GLY A 194 7.91 10.58 0.84
C GLY A 194 8.74 11.77 0.32
N LEU A 195 9.13 12.65 1.24
CA LEU A 195 9.98 13.80 1.00
C LEU A 195 11.42 13.47 1.44
N VAL A 196 12.40 13.75 0.58
CA VAL A 196 13.82 13.79 0.99
C VAL A 196 14.28 15.24 0.94
N GLU A 197 14.83 15.71 2.04
CA GLU A 197 15.51 17.00 2.15
C GLU A 197 17.02 16.84 1.98
N PHE A 198 17.61 17.79 1.27
CA PHE A 198 19.02 17.83 0.93
C PHE A 198 19.69 19.09 1.52
N PRO A 199 20.02 19.11 2.81
CA PRO A 199 20.72 20.23 3.41
C PRO A 199 22.19 20.28 2.97
N ASN A 200 22.66 21.45 2.56
CA ASN A 200 24.07 21.67 2.26
C ASN A 200 24.86 22.01 3.54
N ARG A 201 25.74 21.10 3.98
CA ARG A 201 26.60 21.30 5.16
C ARG A 201 28.04 21.66 4.80
N ASP A 202 28.39 21.67 3.53
CA ASP A 202 29.71 22.03 3.04
C ASP A 202 29.90 23.55 2.92
N PRO A 203 31.14 24.05 2.94
CA PRO A 203 31.43 25.48 2.86
C PRO A 203 31.28 26.07 1.44
N PHE A 204 30.96 25.25 0.45
CA PHE A 204 30.76 25.65 -0.95
C PHE A 204 29.37 25.22 -1.43
N SER A 205 28.94 25.77 -2.56
CA SER A 205 27.63 25.42 -3.11
C SER A 205 27.59 24.01 -3.65
N HIS A 206 26.39 23.45 -3.72
CA HIS A 206 26.12 22.16 -4.35
C HIS A 206 24.86 22.22 -5.19
N ASN A 207 24.71 21.21 -6.05
CA ASN A 207 23.52 20.95 -6.81
C ASN A 207 23.04 19.53 -6.52
N VAL A 208 21.73 19.29 -6.69
CA VAL A 208 21.12 17.96 -6.56
C VAL A 208 20.19 17.77 -7.73
N PHE A 209 20.49 16.80 -8.58
CA PHE A 209 19.67 16.47 -9.73
C PHE A 209 19.56 14.96 -9.93
N SER A 210 18.50 14.55 -10.62
CA SER A 210 18.32 13.19 -11.10
C SER A 210 17.80 13.22 -12.54
N THR A 211 18.33 12.34 -13.38
CA THR A 211 17.85 12.12 -14.75
C THR A 211 17.06 10.82 -14.87
N THR A 212 16.69 10.18 -13.75
CA THR A 212 15.90 8.94 -13.76
C THR A 212 14.58 9.18 -14.50
N SER A 213 14.32 8.36 -15.52
CA SER A 213 13.14 8.50 -16.38
C SER A 213 11.86 8.47 -15.55
N GLY A 214 10.98 9.45 -15.80
CA GLY A 214 9.70 9.53 -15.11
C GLY A 214 9.76 10.09 -13.69
N GLY A 215 10.94 10.48 -13.22
CA GLY A 215 11.19 11.03 -11.89
C GLY A 215 12.32 12.06 -11.86
N ALA A 216 12.64 12.66 -13.01
CA ALA A 216 13.74 13.60 -13.14
C ALA A 216 13.46 14.94 -12.42
N PHE A 217 14.51 15.55 -11.88
CA PHE A 217 14.45 16.85 -11.22
C PHE A 217 15.83 17.52 -11.19
N ASP A 218 15.85 18.84 -10.98
CA ASP A 218 17.05 19.63 -10.69
C ASP A 218 16.69 20.67 -9.63
N LEU A 219 17.35 20.61 -8.47
CA LEU A 219 17.14 21.57 -7.37
C LEU A 219 17.91 22.87 -7.55
N GLY A 220 18.69 23.04 -8.63
CA GLY A 220 19.55 24.20 -8.83
C GLY A 220 20.77 24.21 -7.91
N LEU A 221 21.63 25.22 -8.05
CA LEU A 221 22.79 25.42 -7.19
C LEU A 221 22.36 26.17 -5.91
N TYR A 222 22.85 25.74 -4.74
CA TYR A 222 22.56 26.41 -3.46
C TYR A 222 23.71 26.29 -2.46
N SER A 223 23.81 27.29 -1.60
CA SER A 223 24.95 27.57 -0.73
C SER A 223 24.83 26.86 0.61
N ARG A 224 25.89 26.98 1.43
CA ARG A 224 25.95 26.44 2.79
C ARG A 224 24.72 26.84 3.61
N GLY A 225 24.17 25.88 4.35
CA GLY A 225 23.07 26.09 5.28
C GLY A 225 21.68 26.09 4.62
N GLU A 226 21.60 26.21 3.28
CA GLU A 226 20.35 26.03 2.56
C GLU A 226 19.94 24.54 2.49
N SER A 227 18.64 24.28 2.47
CA SER A 227 18.05 22.95 2.25
C SER A 227 16.95 23.04 1.20
N ARG A 228 16.91 22.06 0.30
CA ARG A 228 15.85 21.90 -0.71
C ARG A 228 15.39 20.44 -0.69
N GLY A 229 14.15 20.17 -1.11
CA GLY A 229 13.58 18.83 -1.00
C GLY A 229 12.82 18.36 -2.25
N VAL A 230 12.72 17.04 -2.40
CA VAL A 230 11.99 16.37 -3.48
C VAL A 230 11.03 15.34 -2.90
N THR A 231 9.78 15.37 -3.37
CA THR A 231 8.80 14.33 -3.09
C THR A 231 8.82 13.25 -4.16
N PHE A 232 9.10 12.01 -3.76
CA PHE A 232 9.27 10.86 -4.67
C PHE A 232 7.92 10.20 -4.94
N ARG A 233 7.22 10.67 -5.97
CA ARG A 233 5.82 10.26 -6.26
C ARG A 233 5.69 8.92 -6.99
N ARG A 234 6.79 8.30 -7.41
CA ARG A 234 6.78 7.03 -8.15
C ARG A 234 7.78 6.08 -7.56
N ALA A 235 7.40 4.80 -7.49
CA ALA A 235 8.32 3.75 -7.08
C ALA A 235 9.46 3.60 -8.10
N GLY A 236 10.64 3.24 -7.61
CA GLY A 236 11.84 3.04 -8.40
C GLY A 236 13.09 3.63 -7.76
N THR A 237 14.22 3.41 -8.42
CA THR A 237 15.53 3.87 -7.98
C THR A 237 15.92 5.16 -8.69
N TYR A 238 16.22 6.19 -7.91
CA TYR A 238 16.60 7.52 -8.37
C TYR A 238 18.08 7.70 -8.11
N ALA A 239 18.87 7.78 -9.19
CA ALA A 239 20.27 8.16 -9.07
C ALA A 239 20.36 9.68 -8.88
N ILE A 240 21.07 10.10 -7.85
CA ILE A 240 21.20 11.49 -7.39
C ILE A 240 22.62 11.94 -7.63
N TYR A 241 22.80 13.11 -8.22
CA TYR A 241 24.11 13.64 -8.60
C TYR A 241 24.27 15.12 -8.26
N CYS A 242 25.51 15.61 -8.22
CA CYS A 242 25.82 17.03 -8.15
C CYS A 242 26.50 17.52 -9.42
N ASN A 243 25.95 18.57 -10.04
CA ASN A 243 26.41 19.06 -11.35
C ASN A 243 27.78 19.76 -11.36
N ILE A 244 28.38 20.03 -10.19
CA ILE A 244 29.70 20.69 -10.09
C ILE A 244 30.77 19.83 -9.42
N HIS A 245 30.42 18.61 -8.96
CA HIS A 245 31.34 17.68 -8.33
C HIS A 245 31.18 16.30 -8.98
N SER A 246 32.14 15.93 -9.81
CA SER A 246 32.05 14.77 -10.71
C SER A 246 32.04 13.40 -10.03
N LYS A 247 32.29 13.37 -8.73
CA LYS A 247 32.31 12.16 -7.89
C LYS A 247 31.12 12.06 -6.95
N MET A 248 30.27 13.08 -6.89
CA MET A 248 29.13 13.10 -5.99
C MET A 248 27.95 12.38 -6.61
N SER A 249 27.69 11.17 -6.10
CA SER A 249 26.52 10.38 -6.42
C SER A 249 25.89 9.78 -5.15
N ALA A 250 24.59 9.51 -5.22
CA ALA A 250 23.82 8.78 -4.21
C ALA A 250 22.57 8.16 -4.85
N PHE A 251 21.80 7.41 -4.06
CA PHE A 251 20.58 6.76 -4.52
C PHE A 251 19.43 6.97 -3.55
N VAL A 252 18.26 7.33 -4.09
CA VAL A 252 16.99 7.24 -3.37
C VAL A 252 16.18 6.07 -3.94
N VAL A 253 15.82 5.11 -3.11
CA VAL A 253 14.98 3.96 -3.48
C VAL A 253 13.56 4.22 -2.99
N ALA A 254 12.67 4.62 -3.89
CA ALA A 254 11.27 4.83 -3.57
C ALA A 254 10.50 3.51 -3.69
N VAL A 255 9.99 3.00 -2.57
CA VAL A 255 9.31 1.70 -2.50
C VAL A 255 7.79 1.87 -2.35
N PRO A 256 6.98 0.91 -2.84
CA PRO A 256 5.52 1.06 -2.89
C PRO A 256 4.84 0.97 -1.51
N SER A 257 5.52 0.46 -0.48
CA SER A 257 4.92 0.25 0.84
C SER A 257 5.92 0.40 1.99
N ALA A 258 5.39 0.44 3.22
CA ALA A 258 6.17 0.43 4.46
C ALA A 258 6.88 -0.91 4.75
N LEU A 259 6.62 -1.95 3.94
CA LEU A 259 7.26 -3.26 4.11
C LEU A 259 8.65 -3.26 3.47
N HIS A 260 9.58 -2.53 4.08
CA HIS A 260 10.96 -2.42 3.62
C HIS A 260 11.93 -2.29 4.79
N ALA A 261 13.21 -2.53 4.53
CA ALA A 261 14.31 -2.34 5.46
C ALA A 261 15.57 -1.87 4.73
N GLN A 262 16.32 -0.99 5.38
CA GLN A 262 17.74 -0.81 5.10
C GLN A 262 18.47 -2.02 5.70
N VAL A 263 19.33 -2.67 4.93
CA VAL A 263 20.14 -3.78 5.42
C VAL A 263 21.16 -3.25 6.44
N ARG A 264 21.39 -3.99 7.52
CA ARG A 264 22.39 -3.62 8.52
C ARG A 264 23.80 -3.86 7.98
N PRO A 265 24.85 -3.22 8.52
CA PRO A 265 26.23 -3.43 8.06
C PRO A 265 26.75 -4.87 8.17
N ASP A 266 26.11 -5.71 8.98
CA ASP A 266 26.42 -7.13 9.10
C ASP A 266 25.63 -8.01 8.12
N GLY A 267 24.79 -7.42 7.26
CA GLY A 267 24.00 -8.11 6.24
C GLY A 267 22.59 -8.48 6.68
N ALA A 268 22.23 -8.41 7.95
CA ALA A 268 20.88 -8.82 8.35
C ALA A 268 19.83 -7.72 8.19
N PHE A 269 18.58 -8.15 8.01
CA PHE A 269 17.41 -7.26 7.94
C PHE A 269 16.22 -7.87 8.68
N SER A 270 15.28 -7.00 9.06
CA SER A 270 14.01 -7.39 9.68
C SER A 270 12.92 -6.42 9.21
N ILE A 271 11.77 -6.96 8.80
CA ILE A 271 10.58 -6.23 8.40
C ILE A 271 9.44 -6.72 9.27
N ASP A 272 8.95 -5.87 10.16
CA ASP A 272 7.87 -6.19 11.08
C ASP A 272 6.50 -5.91 10.47
N GLY A 273 5.45 -6.48 11.07
CA GLY A 273 4.08 -6.15 10.68
C GLY A 273 3.67 -6.68 9.31
N VAL A 274 4.36 -7.70 8.78
CA VAL A 274 4.05 -8.26 7.46
C VAL A 274 2.74 -9.06 7.56
N PRO A 275 1.68 -8.67 6.82
CA PRO A 275 0.44 -9.44 6.79
C PRO A 275 0.64 -10.83 6.16
N ALA A 276 -0.28 -11.75 6.44
CA ALA A 276 -0.32 -13.01 5.71
C ALA A 276 -0.56 -12.76 4.21
N GLY A 277 0.09 -13.52 3.33
CA GLY A 277 0.02 -13.34 1.89
C GLY A 277 1.26 -13.88 1.18
N ARG A 278 1.24 -13.87 -0.16
CA ARG A 278 2.40 -14.23 -0.98
C ARG A 278 3.11 -12.98 -1.45
N TYR A 279 4.41 -12.89 -1.21
CA TYR A 279 5.22 -11.70 -1.46
C TYR A 279 6.40 -11.99 -2.38
N ARG A 280 6.76 -11.02 -3.22
CA ARG A 280 8.11 -10.91 -3.79
C ARG A 280 8.98 -10.14 -2.80
N VAL A 281 10.10 -10.72 -2.43
CA VAL A 281 11.17 -10.06 -1.69
C VAL A 281 12.15 -9.54 -2.73
N HIS A 282 12.25 -8.23 -2.83
CA HIS A 282 13.22 -7.54 -3.67
C HIS A 282 14.43 -7.17 -2.81
N ALA A 283 15.63 -7.45 -3.30
CA ALA A 283 16.88 -7.00 -2.70
C ALA A 283 17.68 -6.22 -3.74
N TRP A 284 17.97 -4.97 -3.43
CA TRP A 284 18.62 -4.03 -4.33
C TRP A 284 19.92 -3.50 -3.72
N HIS A 285 20.93 -3.31 -4.56
CA HIS A 285 22.16 -2.56 -4.26
C HIS A 285 22.69 -1.96 -5.56
N GLU A 286 23.25 -0.75 -5.54
CA GLU A 286 23.66 -0.02 -6.76
C GLU A 286 24.66 -0.81 -7.66
N ARG A 287 25.44 -1.69 -7.03
CA ARG A 287 26.53 -2.44 -7.65
C ARG A 287 26.12 -3.81 -8.18
N ALA A 288 24.90 -4.27 -7.95
CA ALA A 288 24.48 -5.62 -8.31
C ALA A 288 23.12 -5.60 -9.02
N PRO A 289 22.85 -6.58 -9.91
CA PRO A 289 21.49 -6.81 -10.38
C PRO A 289 20.56 -7.09 -9.20
N GLU A 290 19.37 -6.47 -9.22
CA GLU A 290 18.33 -6.73 -8.23
C GLU A 290 17.98 -8.21 -8.20
N GLN A 291 17.82 -8.75 -6.99
CA GLN A 291 17.39 -10.13 -6.78
C GLN A 291 15.94 -10.14 -6.29
N VAL A 292 15.16 -11.07 -6.83
CA VAL A 292 13.74 -11.23 -6.48
C VAL A 292 13.48 -12.68 -6.10
N THR A 293 13.10 -12.91 -4.85
CA THR A 293 12.64 -14.22 -4.38
C THR A 293 11.18 -14.16 -3.94
N THR A 294 10.53 -15.30 -3.75
CA THR A 294 9.13 -15.36 -3.32
C THR A 294 9.01 -16.04 -1.97
N ILE A 295 8.21 -15.46 -1.08
CA ILE A 295 7.87 -16.04 0.22
C ILE A 295 6.35 -16.07 0.42
N THR A 296 5.89 -16.96 1.29
CA THR A 296 4.51 -16.99 1.79
C THR A 296 4.52 -16.71 3.28
N VAL A 297 3.80 -15.68 3.70
CA VAL A 297 3.61 -15.31 5.10
C VAL A 297 2.25 -15.81 5.56
N GLY A 298 2.18 -16.44 6.74
CA GLY A 298 0.95 -16.99 7.31
C GLY A 298 1.02 -18.47 7.70
N GLU A 299 2.02 -19.20 7.20
CA GLU A 299 2.37 -20.55 7.63
C GLU A 299 3.67 -20.48 8.46
N ARG A 300 3.74 -21.19 9.59
CA ARG A 300 4.94 -21.24 10.45
C ARG A 300 5.69 -22.56 10.24
N PRO A 301 7.02 -22.58 10.38
CA PRO A 301 7.91 -21.43 10.60
C PRO A 301 8.08 -20.59 9.32
N LEU A 302 8.28 -19.27 9.46
CA LEU A 302 8.67 -18.46 8.30
C LEU A 302 10.11 -18.81 7.89
N PRO A 303 10.41 -18.89 6.58
CA PRO A 303 11.77 -19.09 6.13
C PRO A 303 12.63 -17.86 6.47
N ASP A 304 13.85 -18.13 6.93
CA ASP A 304 14.91 -17.12 7.02
C ASP A 304 15.39 -16.79 5.61
N VAL A 305 15.24 -15.53 5.19
CA VAL A 305 15.42 -15.14 3.79
C VAL A 305 16.90 -14.88 3.50
N GLN A 306 17.49 -15.70 2.65
CA GLN A 306 18.90 -15.61 2.26
C GLN A 306 19.03 -15.09 0.83
N VAL A 307 19.69 -13.94 0.63
CA VAL A 307 19.88 -13.33 -0.69
C VAL A 307 21.35 -13.01 -0.93
N THR A 308 21.84 -13.31 -2.13
CA THR A 308 23.18 -12.93 -2.57
C THR A 308 23.10 -11.93 -3.72
N LEU A 309 23.65 -10.74 -3.50
CA LEU A 309 23.82 -9.69 -4.50
C LEU A 309 25.23 -9.79 -5.09
N ASP A 310 25.35 -10.13 -6.36
CA ASP A 310 26.64 -10.34 -7.02
C ASP A 310 27.14 -9.06 -7.71
N ALA A 311 28.10 -8.36 -7.07
CA ALA A 311 28.72 -7.16 -7.60
C ALA A 311 30.09 -7.42 -8.24
N ARG A 312 30.46 -8.67 -8.54
CA ARG A 312 31.75 -9.01 -9.17
C ARG A 312 31.89 -8.45 -10.59
N SER A 313 30.78 -8.38 -11.31
CA SER A 313 30.72 -7.81 -12.65
C SER A 313 30.56 -6.29 -12.65
N PHE A 314 30.40 -5.66 -11.48
CA PHE A 314 30.25 -4.20 -11.40
C PHE A 314 31.47 -3.48 -11.96
N ARG A 315 31.21 -2.46 -12.79
CA ARG A 315 32.23 -1.56 -13.30
C ARG A 315 31.79 -0.12 -12.99
N PRO A 316 32.49 0.58 -12.08
CA PRO A 316 32.19 1.98 -11.82
C PRO A 316 32.26 2.78 -13.10
N THR A 317 31.22 3.58 -13.36
CA THR A 317 31.17 4.50 -14.50
C THR A 317 30.98 5.90 -13.95
N ALA A 318 31.76 6.86 -14.45
CA ALA A 318 31.58 8.26 -14.08
C ALA A 318 30.20 8.73 -14.55
N HIS A 319 29.46 9.40 -13.66
CA HIS A 319 28.18 9.99 -14.04
C HIS A 319 28.38 11.22 -14.91
N LEU A 320 27.37 11.53 -15.72
CA LEU A 320 27.36 12.73 -16.55
C LEU A 320 26.89 13.94 -15.72
N ASN A 321 27.12 15.12 -16.27
CA ASN A 321 26.54 16.36 -15.74
C ASN A 321 25.04 16.42 -16.07
N LYS A 322 24.34 17.44 -15.56
CA LYS A 322 22.88 17.57 -15.73
C LYS A 322 22.43 17.80 -17.18
N PHE A 323 23.36 18.07 -18.10
CA PHE A 323 23.12 18.22 -19.52
C PHE A 323 23.42 16.94 -20.32
N GLY A 324 23.74 15.83 -19.65
CA GLY A 324 24.10 14.58 -20.30
C GLY A 324 25.48 14.60 -20.96
N GLN A 325 26.40 15.44 -20.47
CA GLN A 325 27.76 15.57 -20.99
C GLN A 325 28.79 15.14 -19.93
N PRO A 326 29.99 14.70 -20.34
CA PRO A 326 31.10 14.51 -19.40
C PRO A 326 31.45 15.82 -18.68
N TYR A 327 31.95 15.71 -17.44
CA TYR A 327 32.49 16.87 -16.72
C TYR A 327 33.73 17.40 -17.43
N SER A 328 33.80 18.73 -17.62
CA SER A 328 34.97 19.37 -18.22
C SER A 328 36.20 19.19 -17.32
N MET A 329 37.40 19.13 -17.90
CA MET A 329 38.65 19.04 -17.13
C MET A 329 38.89 20.27 -16.23
N VAL A 330 38.28 21.41 -16.56
CA VAL A 330 38.36 22.66 -15.77
C VAL A 330 37.44 22.60 -14.54
N THR A 331 36.35 21.83 -14.59
CA THR A 331 35.41 21.60 -13.46
C THR A 331 35.67 20.30 -12.72
N ARG A 332 36.78 19.59 -12.98
CA ARG A 332 37.19 18.43 -12.16
C ARG A 332 37.59 18.92 -10.78
N ASP A 333 36.69 18.77 -9.81
CA ASP A 333 36.90 18.91 -8.36
C ASP A 333 37.93 20.00 -7.98
N ALA A 334 37.80 21.21 -8.56
CA ALA A 334 38.72 22.32 -8.34
C ALA A 334 38.62 22.95 -6.93
N TYR A 335 37.73 22.40 -6.10
CA TYR A 335 37.51 22.73 -4.70
C TYR A 335 37.43 21.43 -3.95
#